data_AF-H3B9V2-F1
#
_entry.id   AF-H3B9V2-F1
#
_cell.length_a   1.000
_cell.length_b   1.000
_cell.length_c   1.000
_cell.angle_alpha   90.00
_cell.angle_beta   90.00
_cell.angle_gamma   90.00
#
_symmetry.space_group_name_H-M   'P 1'
#
loop_
_entity.id
_entity.type
_entity.pdbx_description
1 polymer ?
#
loop_
_entity_poly.entity_id
_entity_poly.type
_entity_poly.pdbx_seq_one_letter_code
_entity_poly.pdbx_strand_id
1 'polypeptide(L)'
;MDDPSRMLGAAHAAISIPGIPSLQQPDNGDTDSARKQQHMQPQHQDIGDILQQIMAITDQSLDEAQARKHALNCHRMKPALFSVLCEIKEKTVLSIRGIQEEDPPDPQLMRLDNMLLAEGVSGPEKGGGSAAAAAAAAAAGGSPNDNSIEHSDYRAKLAQIRQIYHSELEKYEQACSEFTTHVMNLLREQSRTRPISPKEIERMVGIIHRKFSSIQMQLKQSTCEAVMILRSRFLDARRKRRNFSKQATEVLNEYFYSHLSNPYPSEEAKEELAKKCGITVSQVTSAVTELGTQD
;
A
#
# COMPACT_ATOMS: atom_id res chain seq x y z
N MET A 1 5.79 3.91 -56.06
CA MET A 1 7.18 3.48 -56.28
C MET A 1 7.93 4.76 -56.47
N ASP A 2 8.55 5.30 -55.42
CA ASP A 2 9.35 6.52 -55.53
C ASP A 2 10.53 6.42 -54.55
N ASP A 3 11.71 6.56 -55.14
CA ASP A 3 13.04 6.24 -54.60
C ASP A 3 13.57 7.35 -53.67
N PRO A 4 14.24 7.01 -52.54
CA PRO A 4 14.84 7.97 -51.64
C PRO A 4 16.34 8.11 -51.90
N SER A 5 16.75 9.22 -52.52
CA SER A 5 18.15 9.66 -52.51
C SER A 5 18.27 11.16 -52.75
N ARG A 6 18.36 11.95 -51.66
CA ARG A 6 19.11 13.20 -51.69
C ARG A 6 19.37 13.83 -50.30
N MET A 7 20.66 14.09 -50.09
CA MET A 7 21.27 15.22 -49.40
C MET A 7 21.73 15.06 -47.94
N LEU A 8 23.04 14.77 -47.86
CA LEU A 8 24.02 15.28 -46.89
C LEU A 8 23.69 16.65 -46.28
N GLY A 9 23.97 16.80 -44.98
CA GLY A 9 24.47 18.05 -44.43
C GLY A 9 24.21 18.29 -42.94
N ALA A 10 25.10 17.83 -42.05
CA ALA A 10 25.36 18.42 -40.73
C ALA A 10 26.61 17.78 -40.11
N ALA A 11 27.78 18.41 -40.23
CA ALA A 11 28.37 19.26 -39.18
C ALA A 11 29.09 18.47 -38.07
N HIS A 12 30.33 18.04 -38.35
CA HIS A 12 31.33 17.68 -37.35
C HIS A 12 31.88 18.96 -36.71
N ALA A 13 31.45 19.27 -35.49
CA ALA A 13 32.06 20.31 -34.67
C ALA A 13 33.32 19.74 -33.99
N ALA A 14 34.49 20.10 -34.51
CA ALA A 14 35.77 19.91 -33.85
C ALA A 14 35.91 20.92 -32.71
N ILE A 15 36.13 20.43 -31.48
CA ILE A 15 36.54 21.26 -30.34
C ILE A 15 38.06 21.21 -30.28
N SER A 16 38.67 22.32 -30.69
CA SER A 16 40.11 22.58 -30.60
C SER A 16 40.49 22.99 -29.17
N ILE A 17 41.53 22.36 -28.61
CA ILE A 17 42.22 22.82 -27.40
C ILE A 17 43.58 23.40 -27.84
N PRO A 18 43.94 24.65 -27.50
CA PRO A 18 45.23 25.23 -27.85
C PRO A 18 46.25 25.09 -26.71
N GLY A 19 47.49 24.75 -27.08
CA GLY A 19 48.69 25.30 -26.45
C GLY A 19 49.60 24.33 -25.71
N ILE A 20 50.68 23.86 -26.36
CA ILE A 20 52.03 23.70 -25.77
C ILE A 20 53.06 23.85 -26.93
N PRO A 21 54.13 24.67 -26.79
CA PRO A 21 55.06 24.96 -27.88
C PRO A 21 56.05 23.83 -28.17
N SER A 22 56.40 23.75 -29.46
CA SER A 22 57.43 22.90 -30.06
C SER A 22 58.83 23.41 -29.69
N LEU A 23 59.75 22.51 -29.36
CA LEU A 23 61.19 22.80 -29.38
C LEU A 23 61.98 21.62 -29.98
N GLN A 24 62.90 22.03 -30.86
CA GLN A 24 63.79 21.30 -31.75
C GLN A 24 64.68 20.22 -31.08
N GLN A 25 64.92 19.13 -31.84
CA GLN A 25 66.09 18.23 -31.79
C GLN A 25 67.41 18.99 -32.15
N PRO A 26 68.66 18.45 -31.97
CA PRO A 26 69.05 17.05 -32.25
C PRO A 26 70.26 16.41 -31.49
N ASP A 27 70.45 15.12 -31.80
CA ASP A 27 71.69 14.32 -31.97
C ASP A 27 72.63 13.95 -30.79
N ASN A 28 72.79 12.63 -30.56
CA ASN A 28 74.07 11.91 -30.72
C ASN A 28 74.04 10.47 -30.14
N GLY A 29 74.42 9.50 -30.98
CA GLY A 29 75.48 8.52 -30.70
C GLY A 29 75.31 7.42 -29.64
N ASP A 30 74.91 6.24 -30.13
CA ASP A 30 75.51 4.90 -29.94
C ASP A 30 75.67 4.18 -28.57
N THR A 31 75.26 2.90 -28.62
CA THR A 31 75.66 1.71 -27.83
C THR A 31 75.68 1.77 -26.29
N ASP A 32 74.75 1.05 -25.65
CA ASP A 32 75.08 -0.21 -24.96
C ASP A 32 73.80 -0.98 -24.58
N SER A 33 73.61 -2.13 -25.21
CA SER A 33 72.53 -3.08 -24.93
C SER A 33 73.02 -4.11 -23.94
N ALA A 34 72.65 -3.98 -22.66
CA ALA A 34 72.30 -5.11 -21.78
C ALA A 34 72.09 -4.64 -20.33
N ARG A 35 70.82 -4.54 -19.93
CA ARG A 35 70.26 -4.74 -18.57
C ARG A 35 69.33 -3.60 -18.15
N LYS A 36 68.03 -3.79 -18.40
CA LYS A 36 66.94 -3.71 -17.42
C LYS A 36 65.58 -3.69 -18.13
N GLN A 37 64.55 -4.17 -17.40
CA GLN A 37 63.12 -4.19 -17.72
C GLN A 37 62.75 -5.37 -18.65
N GLN A 38 62.13 -6.48 -18.23
CA GLN A 38 61.01 -6.62 -17.27
C GLN A 38 60.05 -5.44 -17.37
N HIS A 39 59.31 -5.37 -18.48
CA HIS A 39 58.07 -4.63 -18.54
C HIS A 39 57.01 -5.56 -19.14
N MET A 40 56.09 -5.98 -18.27
CA MET A 40 54.84 -6.64 -18.61
C MET A 40 54.04 -5.65 -19.46
N GLN A 41 54.15 -5.75 -20.78
CA GLN A 41 53.31 -4.95 -21.68
C GLN A 41 51.85 -5.36 -21.44
N PRO A 42 50.93 -4.41 -21.20
CA PRO A 42 49.51 -4.73 -21.22
C PRO A 42 49.20 -5.21 -22.64
N GLN A 43 48.73 -6.45 -22.78
CA GLN A 43 48.15 -6.94 -24.03
C GLN A 43 46.90 -6.10 -24.31
N HIS A 44 47.08 -4.97 -24.99
CA HIS A 44 45.97 -4.30 -25.67
C HIS A 44 45.55 -5.23 -26.80
N GLN A 45 44.43 -5.94 -26.62
CA GLN A 45 43.76 -6.61 -27.73
C GLN A 45 43.45 -5.57 -28.81
N ASP A 46 43.85 -5.86 -30.05
CA ASP A 46 43.61 -4.94 -31.15
C ASP A 46 42.09 -4.82 -31.38
N ILE A 47 41.62 -3.62 -31.70
CA ILE A 47 40.20 -3.37 -31.95
C ILE A 47 39.70 -4.27 -33.09
N GLY A 48 40.58 -4.56 -34.06
CA GLY A 48 40.34 -5.55 -35.11
C GLY A 48 40.02 -6.94 -34.58
N ASP A 49 40.79 -7.43 -33.60
CA ASP A 49 40.58 -8.74 -32.99
C ASP A 49 39.24 -8.82 -32.23
N ILE A 50 38.89 -7.75 -31.52
CA ILE A 50 37.61 -7.66 -30.79
C ILE A 50 36.44 -7.68 -31.78
N LEU A 51 36.51 -6.91 -32.86
CA LEU A 51 35.48 -6.86 -33.89
C LEU A 51 35.34 -8.22 -34.60
N GLN A 52 36.45 -8.87 -34.92
CA GLN A 52 36.43 -10.20 -35.53
C GLN A 52 35.86 -11.25 -34.59
N GLN A 53 36.16 -11.16 -33.29
CA GLN A 53 35.57 -12.02 -32.28
C GLN A 53 34.06 -11.80 -32.12
N ILE A 54 33.58 -10.56 -32.22
CA ILE A 54 32.14 -10.22 -32.20
C ILE A 54 31.44 -10.76 -33.45
N MET A 55 32.03 -10.59 -34.64
CA MET A 55 31.47 -11.12 -35.90
C MET A 55 31.35 -12.65 -35.87
N ALA A 56 32.29 -13.34 -35.22
CA ALA A 56 32.25 -14.80 -35.04
C ALA A 56 31.22 -15.28 -33.98
N ILE A 57 30.54 -14.37 -33.27
CA ILE A 57 29.43 -14.75 -32.36
C ILE A 57 28.19 -15.12 -33.18
N THR A 58 27.98 -14.50 -34.33
CA THR A 58 26.82 -14.76 -35.20
C THR A 58 26.83 -16.17 -35.80
N ASP A 59 28.01 -16.77 -35.96
CA ASP A 59 28.20 -18.11 -36.51
C ASP A 59 28.25 -19.21 -35.43
N GLN A 60 28.09 -18.82 -34.17
CA GLN A 60 28.27 -19.69 -33.02
C GLN A 60 27.03 -20.54 -32.78
N SER A 61 27.23 -21.84 -32.58
CA SER A 61 26.13 -22.73 -32.24
C SER A 61 25.59 -22.43 -30.83
N LEU A 62 24.33 -22.81 -30.58
CA LEU A 62 23.70 -22.66 -29.26
C LEU A 62 24.50 -23.39 -28.16
N ASP A 63 25.03 -24.57 -28.48
CA ASP A 63 25.80 -25.39 -27.54
C ASP A 63 27.16 -24.76 -27.20
N GLU A 64 27.86 -24.18 -28.19
CA GLU A 64 29.10 -23.44 -27.96
C GLU A 64 28.88 -22.19 -27.10
N ALA A 65 27.80 -21.45 -27.36
CA ALA A 65 27.43 -20.29 -26.56
C ALA A 65 27.09 -20.67 -25.11
N GLN A 66 26.37 -21.79 -24.92
CA GLN A 66 26.07 -22.33 -23.59
C GLN A 66 27.32 -22.81 -22.85
N ALA A 67 28.26 -23.46 -23.54
CA ALA A 67 29.53 -23.90 -22.97
C ALA A 67 30.36 -22.71 -22.48
N ARG A 68 30.46 -21.63 -23.27
CA ARG A 68 31.15 -20.39 -22.86
C ARG A 68 30.48 -19.71 -21.68
N LYS A 69 29.14 -19.64 -21.67
CA LYS A 69 28.36 -19.12 -20.53
C LYS A 69 28.62 -19.95 -19.27
N HIS A 70 28.68 -21.28 -19.39
CA HIS A 70 28.97 -22.18 -18.28
C HIS A 70 30.40 -21.98 -17.75
N ALA A 71 31.39 -21.90 -18.64
CA ALA A 71 32.79 -21.64 -18.27
C ALA A 71 32.94 -20.31 -17.52
N LEU A 72 32.28 -19.24 -17.97
CA LEU A 72 32.27 -17.95 -17.28
C LEU A 72 31.58 -18.05 -15.91
N ASN A 73 30.48 -18.80 -15.83
CA ASN A 73 29.75 -19.01 -14.58
C ASN A 73 30.55 -19.78 -13.52
N CYS A 74 31.42 -20.70 -13.95
CA CYS A 74 32.29 -21.50 -13.09
C CYS A 74 33.66 -20.84 -12.83
N HIS A 75 33.92 -19.66 -13.40
CA HIS A 75 35.22 -19.01 -13.28
C HIS A 75 35.55 -18.60 -11.84
N ARG A 76 36.74 -18.96 -11.34
CA ARG A 76 37.14 -18.76 -9.93
C ARG A 76 37.09 -17.30 -9.46
N MET A 77 37.37 -16.34 -10.34
CA MET A 77 37.34 -14.91 -9.99
C MET A 77 35.96 -14.26 -10.11
N LYS A 78 34.96 -14.98 -10.66
CA LYS A 78 33.62 -14.41 -10.84
C LYS A 78 33.03 -13.87 -9.53
N PRO A 79 33.08 -14.60 -8.39
CA PRO A 79 32.53 -14.07 -7.13
C PRO A 79 33.21 -12.77 -6.67
N ALA A 80 34.54 -12.69 -6.79
CA ALA A 80 35.30 -11.51 -6.41
C ALA A 80 34.98 -10.29 -7.31
N LEU A 81 34.92 -10.50 -8.63
CA LEU A 81 34.54 -9.45 -9.57
C LEU A 81 33.11 -8.97 -9.33
N PHE A 82 32.16 -9.88 -9.09
CA PHE A 82 30.78 -9.53 -8.78
C PHE A 82 30.69 -8.73 -7.48
N SER A 83 31.46 -9.08 -6.45
CA SER A 83 31.51 -8.32 -5.19
C SER A 83 31.94 -6.87 -5.44
N VAL A 84 33.06 -6.66 -6.14
CA VAL A 84 33.57 -5.31 -6.44
C VAL A 84 32.58 -4.51 -7.28
N LEU A 85 31.98 -5.13 -8.30
CA LEU A 85 30.97 -4.48 -9.13
C LEU A 85 29.71 -4.13 -8.34
N CYS A 86 29.26 -4.99 -7.42
CA CYS A 86 28.18 -4.70 -6.50
C CYS A 86 28.51 -3.53 -5.57
N GLU A 87 29.73 -3.45 -5.03
CA GLU A 87 30.19 -2.33 -4.20
C GLU A 87 30.27 -1.01 -4.96
N ILE A 88 30.82 -1.02 -6.18
CA ILE A 88 30.86 0.16 -7.05
C ILE A 88 29.44 0.61 -7.35
N LYS A 89 28.56 -0.32 -7.74
CA LYS A 89 27.15 -0.03 -8.00
C LYS A 89 26.46 0.51 -6.76
N GLU A 90 26.72 -0.03 -5.58
CA GLU A 90 26.17 0.47 -4.32
C GLU A 90 26.59 1.91 -4.06
N LYS A 91 27.89 2.21 -4.17
CA LYS A 91 28.44 3.56 -3.94
C LYS A 91 27.94 4.58 -4.97
N THR A 92 27.80 4.19 -6.23
CA THR A 92 27.44 5.11 -7.32
C THR A 92 25.92 5.25 -7.50
N VAL A 93 25.15 4.17 -7.36
CA VAL A 93 23.70 4.15 -7.66
C VAL A 93 22.86 4.36 -6.39
N LEU A 94 23.29 3.84 -5.23
CA LEU A 94 22.50 3.94 -3.99
C LEU A 94 22.75 5.25 -3.23
N SER A 95 23.78 6.00 -3.59
CA SER A 95 23.96 7.38 -3.13
C SER A 95 23.01 8.38 -3.81
N ILE A 96 22.43 8.04 -4.98
CA ILE A 96 21.60 8.95 -5.79
C ILE A 96 20.09 8.76 -5.52
N ARG A 97 19.67 7.53 -5.21
CA ARG A 97 18.31 7.25 -4.70
C ARG A 97 18.41 7.09 -3.19
N GLY A 98 18.13 8.19 -2.49
CA GLY A 98 18.25 8.36 -1.05
C GLY A 98 17.94 7.10 -0.25
N ILE A 99 18.77 6.90 0.77
CA ILE A 99 18.52 6.01 1.90
C ILE A 99 17.07 6.24 2.32
N GLN A 100 16.21 5.30 1.95
CA GLN A 100 14.83 5.35 2.38
C GLN A 100 14.87 4.80 3.80
N GLU A 101 14.97 5.72 4.77
CA GLU A 101 14.57 5.46 6.14
C GLU A 101 13.27 4.67 6.12
N GLU A 102 13.15 3.70 7.02
CA GLU A 102 11.91 3.00 7.28
C GLU A 102 10.82 4.05 7.54
N ASP A 103 9.98 4.29 6.53
CA ASP A 103 8.85 5.17 6.66
C ASP A 103 7.94 4.60 7.75
N PRO A 104 7.56 5.40 8.78
CA PRO A 104 6.66 4.94 9.81
C PRO A 104 5.34 4.45 9.21
N PRO A 105 4.64 3.50 9.87
CA PRO A 105 3.39 2.96 9.37
C PRO A 105 2.37 4.08 9.11
N ASP A 106 1.72 4.02 7.94
CA ASP A 106 0.82 5.08 7.48
C ASP A 106 -0.30 5.34 8.51
N PRO A 107 -0.39 6.56 9.08
CA PRO A 107 -1.41 6.92 10.06
C PRO A 107 -2.85 6.72 9.55
N GLN A 108 -3.09 6.90 8.25
CA GLN A 108 -4.41 6.70 7.65
C GLN A 108 -4.78 5.21 7.66
N LEU A 109 -3.83 4.35 7.31
CA LEU A 109 -4.03 2.90 7.31
C LEU A 109 -4.34 2.39 8.73
N MET A 110 -3.60 2.87 9.74
CA MET A 110 -3.87 2.55 11.15
C MET A 110 -5.27 2.98 11.60
N ARG A 111 -5.71 4.17 11.18
CA ARG A 111 -7.06 4.66 11.50
C ARG A 111 -8.14 3.74 10.89
N LEU A 112 -7.95 3.30 9.65
CA LEU A 112 -8.86 2.36 8.99
C LEU A 112 -8.89 1.01 9.69
N ASP A 113 -7.73 0.50 10.11
CA ASP A 113 -7.63 -0.76 10.86
C ASP A 113 -8.42 -0.70 12.18
N ASN A 114 -8.22 0.36 12.95
CA ASN A 114 -8.97 0.56 14.19
C ASN A 114 -10.49 0.68 13.93
N MET A 115 -10.89 1.30 12.82
CA MET A 115 -12.31 1.41 12.44
C MET A 115 -12.91 0.05 12.09
N LEU A 116 -12.23 -0.75 11.25
CA LEU A 116 -12.69 -2.09 10.88
C LEU A 116 -12.72 -3.02 12.09
N LEU A 117 -11.78 -2.88 13.02
CA LEU A 117 -11.73 -3.68 14.24
C LEU A 117 -12.87 -3.33 15.20
N ALA A 118 -13.18 -2.04 15.36
CA ALA A 118 -14.30 -1.58 16.18
C ALA A 118 -15.66 -2.06 15.66
N GLU A 119 -15.84 -2.13 14.33
CA GLU A 119 -17.06 -2.63 13.68
C GLU A 119 -17.09 -4.17 13.59
N GLY A 120 -16.07 -4.86 14.11
CA GLY A 120 -15.93 -6.31 14.09
C GLY A 120 -15.79 -6.87 12.68
N VAL A 121 -15.26 -6.07 11.74
CA VAL A 121 -14.98 -6.45 10.35
C VAL A 121 -13.57 -7.01 10.19
N SER A 122 -12.60 -6.53 10.98
CA SER A 122 -11.24 -7.08 11.05
C SER A 122 -10.97 -7.61 12.47
N GLY A 123 -10.50 -8.85 12.60
CA GLY A 123 -10.14 -9.45 13.89
C GLY A 123 -10.08 -10.98 13.81
N PRO A 124 -9.43 -11.67 14.77
CA PRO A 124 -9.38 -13.12 14.77
C PRO A 124 -10.80 -13.68 14.85
N GLU A 125 -11.23 -14.29 13.75
CA GLU A 125 -12.52 -14.95 13.54
C GLU A 125 -12.67 -16.21 14.41
N LYS A 126 -12.63 -16.04 15.73
CA LYS A 126 -13.09 -17.03 16.72
C LYS A 126 -14.03 -16.33 17.72
N GLY A 127 -15.28 -16.12 17.28
CA GLY A 127 -16.41 -15.89 18.19
C GLY A 127 -17.01 -14.49 18.25
N GLY A 128 -16.49 -13.49 17.53
CA GLY A 128 -16.90 -12.08 17.64
C GLY A 128 -18.33 -11.73 17.21
N GLY A 129 -19.04 -12.65 16.53
CA GLY A 129 -20.46 -12.49 16.22
C GLY A 129 -21.36 -12.37 17.46
N SER A 130 -20.83 -12.62 18.66
CA SER A 130 -21.49 -12.53 19.95
C SER A 130 -21.38 -11.15 20.60
N ALA A 131 -20.24 -10.46 20.52
CA ALA A 131 -20.02 -9.20 21.24
C ALA A 131 -20.73 -8.00 20.58
N ALA A 132 -20.62 -7.85 19.26
CA ALA A 132 -21.32 -6.78 18.54
C ALA A 132 -22.84 -6.99 18.51
N ALA A 133 -23.28 -8.26 18.44
CA ALA A 133 -24.69 -8.61 18.54
C ALA A 133 -25.24 -8.40 19.96
N ALA A 134 -24.45 -8.66 21.01
CA ALA A 134 -24.83 -8.39 22.39
C ALA A 134 -24.96 -6.88 22.67
N ALA A 135 -24.07 -6.05 22.11
CA ALA A 135 -24.18 -4.59 22.22
C ALA A 135 -25.41 -4.02 21.49
N ALA A 136 -25.72 -4.55 20.29
CA ALA A 136 -26.92 -4.17 19.54
C ALA A 136 -28.22 -4.64 20.22
N ALA A 137 -28.21 -5.82 20.84
CA ALA A 137 -29.34 -6.36 21.62
C ALA A 137 -29.57 -5.59 22.92
N ALA A 138 -28.50 -5.21 23.64
CA ALA A 138 -28.58 -4.39 24.84
C ALA A 138 -29.18 -2.99 24.57
N ALA A 139 -28.94 -2.44 23.38
CA ALA A 139 -29.52 -1.15 22.97
C ALA A 139 -30.98 -1.26 22.46
N ALA A 140 -31.53 -2.46 22.29
CA ALA A 140 -32.83 -2.73 21.68
C ALA A 140 -33.98 -2.98 22.68
N GLY A 141 -33.88 -2.50 23.92
CA GLY A 141 -35.01 -2.50 24.86
C GLY A 141 -36.26 -1.85 24.27
N GLY A 142 -37.21 -2.69 23.81
CA GLY A 142 -38.50 -2.28 23.25
C GLY A 142 -39.09 -3.28 22.24
N SER A 143 -40.13 -4.01 22.68
CA SER A 143 -41.11 -4.87 22.00
C SER A 143 -40.69 -5.83 20.86
N PRO A 144 -41.17 -7.10 20.84
CA PRO A 144 -40.42 -8.21 20.24
C PRO A 144 -40.62 -8.46 18.75
N ASN A 145 -41.71 -7.99 18.11
CA ASN A 145 -42.14 -8.60 16.84
C ASN A 145 -41.87 -7.81 15.54
N ASP A 146 -41.75 -6.48 15.58
CA ASP A 146 -41.57 -5.68 14.34
C ASP A 146 -40.08 -5.30 14.11
N ASN A 147 -39.33 -5.08 15.18
CA ASN A 147 -37.92 -4.70 15.14
C ASN A 147 -36.95 -5.88 14.90
N SER A 148 -37.42 -7.13 15.01
CA SER A 148 -36.54 -8.32 14.92
C SER A 148 -36.12 -8.61 13.47
N ILE A 149 -36.96 -8.29 12.49
CA ILE A 149 -36.68 -8.50 11.07
C ILE A 149 -35.65 -7.47 10.56
N GLU A 150 -35.80 -6.19 10.93
CA GLU A 150 -34.85 -5.14 10.54
C GLU A 150 -33.46 -5.33 11.16
N HIS A 151 -33.39 -5.84 12.39
CA HIS A 151 -32.11 -6.24 13.03
C HIS A 151 -31.47 -7.44 12.36
N SER A 152 -32.27 -8.40 11.91
CA SER A 152 -31.80 -9.55 11.12
C SER A 152 -31.18 -9.09 9.80
N ASP A 153 -31.83 -8.18 9.08
CA ASP A 153 -31.35 -7.65 7.80
C ASP A 153 -30.08 -6.82 7.94
N TYR A 154 -29.97 -5.99 8.98
CA TYR A 154 -28.74 -5.26 9.28
C TYR A 154 -27.59 -6.23 9.56
N ARG A 155 -27.82 -7.24 10.41
CA ARG A 155 -26.80 -8.24 10.76
C ARG A 155 -26.36 -9.07 9.55
N ALA A 156 -27.31 -9.44 8.69
CA ALA A 156 -27.03 -10.17 7.45
C ALA A 156 -26.18 -9.32 6.48
N LYS A 157 -26.54 -8.05 6.29
CA LYS A 157 -25.76 -7.12 5.43
C LYS A 157 -24.37 -6.84 5.99
N LEU A 158 -24.23 -6.69 7.30
CA LEU A 158 -22.91 -6.53 7.93
C LEU A 158 -22.07 -7.81 7.75
N ALA A 159 -22.67 -8.99 7.88
CA ALA A 159 -21.99 -10.26 7.59
C ALA A 159 -21.55 -10.36 6.13
N GLN A 160 -22.37 -9.88 5.19
CA GLN A 160 -22.00 -9.81 3.77
C GLN A 160 -20.80 -8.88 3.54
N ILE A 161 -20.78 -7.69 4.16
CA ILE A 161 -19.63 -6.77 4.07
C ILE A 161 -18.36 -7.45 4.61
N ARG A 162 -18.46 -8.15 5.74
CA ARG A 162 -17.33 -8.93 6.30
C ARG A 162 -16.84 -10.00 5.33
N GLN A 163 -17.74 -10.77 4.74
CA GLN A 163 -17.37 -11.84 3.82
C GLN A 163 -16.65 -11.28 2.59
N ILE A 164 -17.16 -10.19 2.01
CA ILE A 164 -16.53 -9.52 0.86
C ILE A 164 -15.14 -9.01 1.25
N TYR A 165 -15.01 -8.32 2.39
CA TYR A 165 -13.71 -7.82 2.86
C TYR A 165 -12.67 -8.93 2.99
N HIS A 166 -13.01 -10.04 3.66
CA HIS A 166 -12.07 -11.15 3.85
C HIS A 166 -11.72 -11.84 2.52
N SER A 167 -12.70 -12.02 1.63
CA SER A 167 -12.45 -12.62 0.30
C SER A 167 -11.53 -11.75 -0.56
N GLU A 168 -11.73 -10.43 -0.56
CA GLU A 168 -10.88 -9.50 -1.30
C GLU A 168 -9.49 -9.35 -0.64
N LEU A 169 -9.43 -9.42 0.69
CA LEU A 169 -8.16 -9.41 1.44
C LEU A 169 -7.31 -10.65 1.11
N GLU A 170 -7.91 -11.83 1.05
CA GLU A 170 -7.22 -13.07 0.67
C GLU A 170 -6.68 -12.99 -0.76
N LYS A 171 -7.47 -12.49 -1.72
CA LYS A 171 -7.00 -12.26 -3.10
C LYS A 171 -5.84 -11.27 -3.15
N TYR A 172 -5.92 -10.19 -2.37
CA TYR A 172 -4.85 -9.21 -2.25
C TYR A 172 -3.56 -9.83 -1.69
N GLU A 173 -3.66 -10.59 -0.60
CA GLU A 173 -2.51 -11.25 0.03
C GLU A 173 -1.87 -12.27 -0.91
N GLN A 174 -2.68 -13.07 -1.60
CA GLN A 174 -2.23 -14.02 -2.60
C GLN A 174 -1.50 -13.32 -3.74
N ALA A 175 -2.09 -12.27 -4.32
CA ALA A 175 -1.47 -11.50 -5.40
C ALA A 175 -0.16 -10.83 -4.96
N CYS A 176 -0.10 -10.32 -3.72
CA CYS A 176 1.11 -9.73 -3.15
C CYS A 176 2.22 -10.77 -2.99
N SER A 177 1.89 -11.95 -2.46
CA SER A 177 2.81 -13.07 -2.26
C SER A 177 3.34 -13.61 -3.59
N GLU A 178 2.46 -13.87 -4.56
CA GLU A 178 2.82 -14.38 -5.89
C GLU A 178 3.73 -13.41 -6.63
N PHE A 179 3.36 -12.12 -6.65
CA PHE A 179 4.15 -11.11 -7.35
C PHE A 179 5.51 -10.90 -6.70
N THR A 180 5.57 -10.82 -5.36
CA THR A 180 6.82 -10.69 -4.62
C THR A 180 7.74 -11.88 -4.85
N THR A 181 7.18 -13.10 -4.80
CA THR A 181 7.92 -14.34 -5.08
C THR A 181 8.44 -14.36 -6.51
N HIS A 182 7.63 -13.97 -7.49
CA HIS A 182 8.03 -13.89 -8.89
C HIS A 182 9.20 -12.92 -9.09
N VAL A 183 9.12 -11.72 -8.51
CA VAL A 183 10.19 -10.72 -8.61
C VAL A 183 11.46 -11.17 -7.88
N MET A 184 11.35 -11.77 -6.69
CA MET A 184 12.51 -12.32 -6.00
C MET A 184 13.21 -13.40 -6.81
N ASN A 185 12.46 -14.33 -7.40
CA ASN A 185 13.01 -15.39 -8.25
C ASN A 185 13.69 -14.80 -9.50
N LEU A 186 13.05 -13.84 -10.15
CA LEU A 186 13.61 -13.14 -11.30
C LEU A 186 14.93 -12.42 -10.96
N LEU A 187 14.96 -11.67 -9.87
CA LEU A 187 16.16 -10.94 -9.43
C LEU A 187 17.28 -11.89 -9.00
N ARG A 188 16.95 -13.01 -8.33
CA ARG A 188 17.91 -14.06 -8.01
C ARG A 188 18.49 -14.71 -9.26
N GLU A 189 17.67 -15.03 -10.25
CA GLU A 189 18.17 -15.60 -11.51
C GLU A 189 19.06 -14.60 -12.25
N GLN A 190 18.66 -13.33 -12.32
CA GLN A 190 19.47 -12.28 -12.91
C GLN A 190 20.78 -12.03 -12.15
N SER A 191 20.79 -12.17 -10.82
CA SER A 191 22.01 -12.00 -10.01
C SER A 191 23.11 -13.01 -10.37
N ARG A 192 22.77 -14.11 -11.07
CA ARG A 192 23.74 -15.08 -11.58
C ARG A 192 24.49 -14.58 -12.82
N THR A 193 23.89 -13.70 -13.62
CA THR A 193 24.44 -13.24 -14.91
C THR A 193 24.86 -11.78 -14.91
N ARG A 194 24.44 -10.99 -13.92
CA ARG A 194 24.87 -9.60 -13.73
C ARG A 194 24.98 -9.23 -12.25
N PRO A 195 25.81 -8.24 -11.88
CA PRO A 195 25.94 -7.79 -10.49
C PRO A 195 24.62 -7.17 -9.97
N ILE A 196 24.00 -7.85 -9.01
CA ILE A 196 22.83 -7.38 -8.25
C ILE A 196 23.14 -7.65 -6.77
N SER A 197 23.09 -6.61 -5.94
CA SER A 197 23.34 -6.77 -4.51
C SER A 197 22.07 -7.24 -3.78
N PRO A 198 22.19 -7.99 -2.67
CA PRO A 198 21.03 -8.37 -1.86
C PRO A 198 20.18 -7.17 -1.41
N LYS A 199 20.84 -6.06 -1.02
CA LYS A 199 20.18 -4.80 -0.65
C LYS A 199 19.34 -4.19 -1.78
N GLU A 200 19.75 -4.39 -3.04
CA GLU A 200 18.97 -3.95 -4.19
C GLU A 200 17.69 -4.77 -4.34
N ILE A 201 17.77 -6.08 -4.12
CA ILE A 201 16.59 -6.97 -4.13
C ILE A 201 15.61 -6.56 -3.04
N GLU A 202 16.10 -6.34 -1.81
CA GLU A 202 15.30 -5.86 -0.68
C GLU A 202 14.60 -4.53 -1.01
N ARG A 203 15.31 -3.57 -1.61
CA ARG A 203 14.72 -2.29 -2.02
C ARG A 203 13.61 -2.48 -3.06
N MET A 204 13.82 -3.33 -4.06
CA MET A 204 12.79 -3.62 -5.07
C MET A 204 11.54 -4.21 -4.42
N VAL A 205 11.72 -5.17 -3.49
CA VAL A 205 10.62 -5.75 -2.71
C VAL A 205 9.93 -4.70 -1.83
N GLY A 206 10.68 -3.80 -1.20
CA GLY A 206 10.11 -2.67 -0.45
C GLY A 206 9.25 -1.74 -1.31
N ILE A 207 9.69 -1.43 -2.54
CA ILE A 207 8.88 -0.64 -3.50
C ILE A 207 7.58 -1.36 -3.85
N ILE A 208 7.63 -2.68 -4.02
CA ILE A 208 6.47 -3.53 -4.28
C ILE A 208 5.49 -3.43 -3.11
N HIS A 209 5.95 -3.67 -1.88
CA HIS A 209 5.09 -3.60 -0.70
C HIS A 209 4.41 -2.23 -0.59
N ARG A 210 5.12 -1.12 -0.80
CA ARG A 210 4.50 0.23 -0.79
C ARG A 210 3.41 0.39 -1.84
N LYS A 211 3.59 -0.15 -3.05
CA LYS A 211 2.55 -0.13 -4.09
C LYS A 211 1.34 -0.96 -3.69
N PHE A 212 1.56 -2.13 -3.10
CA PHE A 212 0.49 -2.98 -2.58
C PHE A 212 -0.23 -2.36 -1.37
N SER A 213 0.48 -1.63 -0.49
CA SER A 213 -0.14 -0.93 0.63
C SER A 213 -1.20 0.08 0.17
N SER A 214 -1.02 0.74 -0.97
CA SER A 214 -2.04 1.62 -1.55
C SER A 214 -3.32 0.87 -1.92
N ILE A 215 -3.21 -0.36 -2.42
CA ILE A 215 -4.37 -1.20 -2.76
C ILE A 215 -5.08 -1.66 -1.47
N GLN A 216 -4.29 -2.07 -0.47
CA GLN A 216 -4.81 -2.44 0.85
C GLN A 216 -5.56 -1.29 1.51
N MET A 217 -5.03 -0.06 1.43
CA MET A 217 -5.67 1.14 1.93
C MET A 217 -7.04 1.36 1.26
N GLN A 218 -7.11 1.24 -0.07
CA GLN A 218 -8.36 1.38 -0.82
C GLN A 218 -9.40 0.33 -0.42
N LEU A 219 -8.99 -0.93 -0.25
CA LEU A 219 -9.87 -2.00 0.22
C LEU A 219 -10.46 -1.69 1.59
N LYS A 220 -9.61 -1.30 2.55
CA LYS A 220 -10.05 -0.94 3.90
C LYS A 220 -10.95 0.29 3.90
N GLN A 221 -10.60 1.33 3.13
CA GLN A 221 -11.40 2.54 2.96
C GLN A 221 -12.80 2.23 2.43
N SER A 222 -12.90 1.48 1.33
CA SER A 222 -14.18 1.10 0.73
C SER A 222 -15.05 0.28 1.70
N THR A 223 -14.42 -0.60 2.49
CA THR A 223 -15.11 -1.40 3.51
C THR A 223 -15.65 -0.52 4.63
N CYS A 224 -14.84 0.39 5.16
CA CYS A 224 -15.26 1.38 6.16
C CYS A 224 -16.45 2.22 5.67
N GLU A 225 -16.39 2.70 4.42
CA GLU A 225 -17.48 3.46 3.80
C GLU A 225 -18.77 2.63 3.70
N ALA A 226 -18.67 1.37 3.28
CA ALA A 226 -19.82 0.47 3.22
C ALA A 226 -20.48 0.27 4.61
N VAL A 227 -19.66 0.13 5.67
CA VAL A 227 -20.16 0.04 7.05
C VAL A 227 -20.81 1.35 7.50
N MET A 228 -20.21 2.50 7.19
CA MET A 228 -20.78 3.81 7.54
C MET A 228 -22.13 4.04 6.85
N ILE A 229 -22.24 3.70 5.56
CA ILE A 229 -23.50 3.77 4.81
C ILE A 229 -24.55 2.85 5.46
N LEU A 230 -24.16 1.63 5.83
CA LEU A 230 -25.05 0.68 6.51
C LEU A 230 -25.54 1.21 7.87
N ARG A 231 -24.65 1.79 8.70
CA ARG A 231 -25.04 2.43 9.97
C ARG A 231 -26.00 3.59 9.75
N SER A 232 -25.71 4.48 8.81
CA SER A 232 -26.57 5.65 8.55
C SER A 232 -27.98 5.23 8.10
N ARG A 233 -28.07 4.20 7.26
CA ARG A 233 -29.35 3.69 6.76
C ARG A 233 -30.23 3.05 7.86
N PHE A 234 -29.63 2.34 8.83
CA PHE A 234 -30.38 1.54 9.80
C PHE A 234 -30.42 2.15 11.22
N LEU A 235 -29.31 2.71 11.72
CA LEU A 235 -29.23 3.22 13.09
C LEU A 235 -29.71 4.67 13.21
N ASP A 236 -29.44 5.53 12.22
CA ASP A 236 -29.87 6.93 12.27
C ASP A 236 -31.35 7.09 11.89
N ALA A 237 -31.86 6.25 10.99
CA ALA A 237 -33.30 6.11 10.75
C ALA A 237 -34.05 5.67 12.02
N ARG A 238 -33.45 4.79 12.83
CA ARG A 238 -34.02 4.36 14.13
C ARG A 238 -33.95 5.45 15.19
N ARG A 239 -32.86 6.23 15.23
CA ARG A 239 -32.72 7.38 16.15
C ARG A 239 -33.78 8.46 15.88
N LYS A 240 -34.13 8.69 14.61
CA LYS A 240 -35.23 9.60 14.24
C LYS A 240 -36.62 9.15 14.71
N ARG A 241 -36.88 7.84 14.80
CA ARG A 241 -38.14 7.30 15.38
C ARG A 241 -38.22 7.37 16.91
N ARG A 242 -37.08 7.61 17.59
CA ARG A 242 -37.00 7.65 19.06
C ARG A 242 -37.18 9.05 19.65
N ASN A 243 -37.22 10.09 18.82
CA ASN A 243 -37.51 11.45 19.28
C ASN A 243 -39.03 11.66 19.35
N PHE A 244 -39.52 12.25 20.45
CA PHE A 244 -40.92 12.64 20.55
C PHE A 244 -41.31 13.59 19.42
N SER A 245 -42.57 13.52 18.97
CA SER A 245 -43.06 14.49 17.99
C SER A 245 -43.04 15.88 18.59
N LYS A 246 -42.90 16.93 17.76
CA LYS A 246 -42.90 18.32 18.23
C LYS A 246 -44.14 18.64 19.08
N GLN A 247 -45.29 18.10 18.68
CA GLN A 247 -46.54 18.23 19.40
C GLN A 247 -46.53 17.50 20.75
N ALA A 248 -45.95 16.29 20.83
CA ALA A 248 -45.79 15.58 22.10
C ALA A 248 -44.86 16.33 23.05
N THR A 249 -43.75 16.87 22.54
CA THR A 249 -42.82 17.67 23.35
C THR A 249 -43.46 18.98 23.84
N GLU A 250 -44.25 19.66 23.01
CA GLU A 250 -44.98 20.87 23.40
C GLU A 250 -46.00 20.58 24.51
N VAL A 251 -46.80 19.51 24.37
CA VAL A 251 -47.78 19.10 25.38
C VAL A 251 -47.13 18.72 26.72
N LEU A 252 -46.00 18.01 26.68
CA LEU A 252 -45.25 17.65 27.89
C LEU A 252 -44.62 18.87 28.57
N ASN A 253 -44.07 19.81 27.78
CA ASN A 253 -43.53 21.07 28.30
C ASN A 253 -44.63 21.96 28.89
N GLU A 254 -45.77 22.10 28.22
CA GLU A 254 -46.92 22.87 28.71
C GLU A 254 -47.42 22.32 30.05
N TYR A 255 -47.49 21.00 30.19
CA TYR A 255 -47.83 20.36 31.46
C TYR A 255 -46.81 20.67 32.56
N PHE A 256 -45.51 20.56 32.26
CA PHE A 256 -44.44 20.84 33.21
C PHE A 256 -44.49 22.30 33.72
N TYR A 257 -44.59 23.27 32.81
CA TYR A 257 -44.63 24.69 33.18
C TYR A 257 -45.95 25.11 33.86
N SER A 258 -47.06 24.42 33.60
CA SER A 258 -48.31 24.64 34.35
C SER A 258 -48.31 23.99 35.73
N HIS A 259 -47.40 23.06 36.01
CA HIS A 259 -47.32 22.28 37.25
C HIS A 259 -45.93 22.38 37.92
N LEU A 260 -45.28 23.55 37.84
CA LEU A 260 -43.98 23.83 38.47
C LEU A 260 -43.92 23.52 39.98
N SER A 261 -45.03 23.66 40.70
CA SER A 261 -45.12 23.38 42.14
C SER A 261 -45.27 21.89 42.48
N ASN A 262 -45.73 21.08 41.52
CA ASN A 262 -45.84 19.63 41.66
C ASN A 262 -45.58 18.95 40.30
N PRO A 263 -44.31 18.86 39.88
CA PRO A 263 -43.95 18.44 38.53
C PRO A 263 -44.22 16.96 38.26
N TYR A 264 -44.56 16.17 39.27
CA TYR A 264 -44.87 14.75 39.13
C TYR A 264 -46.38 14.53 38.92
N PRO A 265 -46.81 14.20 37.68
CA PRO A 265 -48.22 13.92 37.39
C PRO A 265 -48.73 12.72 38.19
N SER A 266 -50.01 12.78 38.59
CA SER A 266 -50.74 11.61 39.09
C SER A 266 -50.85 10.53 38.01
N GLU A 267 -51.15 9.28 38.40
CA GLU A 267 -51.31 8.18 37.43
C GLU A 267 -52.35 8.50 36.34
N GLU A 268 -53.46 9.14 36.71
CA GLU A 268 -54.50 9.58 35.78
C GLU A 268 -54.00 10.66 34.80
N ALA A 269 -53.20 11.62 35.28
CA ALA A 269 -52.59 12.65 34.43
C ALA A 269 -51.54 12.06 33.47
N LYS A 270 -50.79 11.03 33.89
CA LYS A 270 -49.85 10.32 33.01
C LYS A 270 -50.58 9.58 31.89
N GLU A 271 -51.73 8.96 32.18
CA GLU A 271 -52.55 8.29 31.18
C GLU A 271 -53.12 9.29 30.16
N GLU A 272 -53.59 10.46 30.62
CA GLU A 272 -54.03 11.52 29.71
C GLU A 272 -52.92 12.06 28.82
N LEU A 273 -51.73 12.32 29.39
CA LEU A 273 -50.58 12.82 28.64
C LEU A 273 -50.08 11.78 27.63
N ALA A 274 -50.06 10.51 28.02
CA ALA A 274 -49.73 9.39 27.13
C ALA A 274 -50.69 9.34 25.94
N LYS A 275 -52.00 9.49 26.19
CA LYS A 275 -53.04 9.50 25.16
C LYS A 275 -52.95 10.72 24.25
N LYS A 276 -52.69 11.91 24.80
CA LYS A 276 -52.54 13.17 24.05
C LYS A 276 -51.27 13.20 23.20
N CYS A 277 -50.19 12.62 23.69
CA CYS A 277 -48.88 12.61 23.03
C CYS A 277 -48.67 11.39 22.11
N GLY A 278 -49.54 10.38 22.18
CA GLY A 278 -49.39 9.13 21.42
C GLY A 278 -48.18 8.29 21.86
N ILE A 279 -47.83 8.36 23.15
CA ILE A 279 -46.66 7.68 23.74
C ILE A 279 -47.12 6.82 24.93
N THR A 280 -46.23 5.98 25.47
CA THR A 280 -46.57 5.13 26.61
C THR A 280 -46.45 5.88 27.94
N VAL A 281 -47.21 5.46 28.95
CA VAL A 281 -47.17 6.01 30.32
C VAL A 281 -45.74 5.97 30.91
N SER A 282 -44.97 4.93 30.58
CA SER A 282 -43.56 4.81 30.97
C SER A 282 -42.66 5.86 30.29
N GLN A 283 -42.93 6.19 29.02
CA GLN A 283 -42.24 7.26 28.29
C GLN A 283 -42.58 8.65 28.85
N VAL A 284 -43.85 8.91 29.23
CA VAL A 284 -44.27 10.14 29.92
C VAL A 284 -43.52 10.30 31.24
N THR A 285 -43.48 9.24 32.06
CA THR A 285 -42.80 9.26 33.36
C THR A 285 -41.31 9.59 33.21
N SER A 286 -40.65 8.97 32.23
CA SER A 286 -39.23 9.22 31.94
C SER A 286 -39.00 10.65 31.47
N ALA A 287 -39.83 11.15 30.55
CA ALA A 287 -39.72 12.50 30.00
C ALA A 287 -39.93 13.60 31.05
N VAL A 288 -40.93 13.46 31.91
CA VAL A 288 -41.21 14.43 32.97
C VAL A 288 -40.13 14.42 34.05
N THR A 289 -39.54 13.25 34.35
CA THR A 289 -38.42 13.13 35.29
C THR A 289 -37.16 13.80 34.74
N GLU A 290 -36.86 13.61 33.44
CA GLU A 290 -35.72 14.25 32.78
C GLU A 290 -35.85 15.78 32.72
N LEU A 291 -37.04 16.31 32.44
CA LEU A 291 -37.33 17.75 32.45
C LEU A 291 -37.14 18.38 33.82
N GLY A 292 -37.47 17.67 34.90
CA GLY A 292 -37.28 18.13 36.28
C GLY A 292 -35.82 18.11 36.79
N THR A 293 -34.90 17.48 36.06
CA THR A 293 -33.46 17.40 36.43
C THR A 293 -32.56 18.38 35.66
N GLN A 294 -33.11 19.17 34.74
CA GLN A 294 -32.36 20.15 33.95
C GLN A 294 -32.29 21.55 34.57
N ASP A 295 -32.91 21.75 35.74
CA ASP A 295 -32.77 22.92 36.63
C ASP A 295 -32.04 22.53 37.92
#